data_AF-C0GAB8-F1
#
_entry.id   AF-C0GAB8-F1
#
_cell.length_a   1.000
_cell.length_b   1.000
_cell.length_c   1.000
_cell.angle_alpha   90.00
_cell.angle_beta   90.00
_cell.angle_gamma   90.00
#
_symmetry.space_group_name_H-M   'P 1'
#
loop_
_entity.id
_entity.type
_entity.pdbx_description
1 polymer ?
#
loop_
_entity_poly.entity_id
_entity_poly.type
_entity_poly.pdbx_seq_one_letter_code
_entity_poly.pdbx_strand_id
1 'polypeptide(L)'
;MADLSRGYDPVHWDDAWADWDCPWRKIARIDKKTPPSWKLADDIISAGLRGLLFPSLRHAGGTNLVIFPANLMAGDEVDVYDPDNRLPRDQSSWPH
;
A
#
# COMPACT_ATOMS: atom_id res chain seq x y z
N MET A 1 -1.54 -4.78 -11.88
CA MET A 1 -1.67 -4.30 -10.49
C MET A 1 -3.15 -4.15 -10.19
N ALA A 2 -3.57 -4.23 -8.92
CA ALA A 2 -4.93 -3.88 -8.53
C ALA A 2 -5.05 -2.34 -8.42
N ASP A 3 -6.18 -1.76 -8.86
CA ASP A 3 -6.36 -0.30 -8.88
C ASP A 3 -7.60 0.15 -8.12
N LEU A 4 -7.43 0.36 -6.81
CA LEU A 4 -8.43 0.94 -5.91
C LEU A 4 -8.32 2.47 -5.84
N SER A 5 -7.59 3.14 -6.74
CA SER A 5 -7.32 4.59 -6.62
C SER A 5 -8.58 5.47 -6.57
N ARG A 6 -9.72 4.95 -7.06
CA ARG A 6 -11.04 5.59 -7.01
C ARG A 6 -11.86 5.29 -5.75
N GLY A 7 -11.31 4.49 -4.83
CA GLY A 7 -12.00 4.01 -3.64
C GLY A 7 -12.84 2.77 -3.89
N TYR A 8 -13.46 2.27 -2.82
CA TYR A 8 -14.35 1.12 -2.86
C TYR A 8 -15.65 1.47 -3.57
N ASP A 9 -16.05 0.59 -4.49
CA ASP A 9 -17.35 0.61 -5.16
C ASP A 9 -17.87 -0.83 -5.18
N PRO A 10 -19.02 -1.13 -4.54
CA PRO A 10 -19.55 -2.49 -4.47
C PRO A 10 -19.96 -3.07 -5.83
N VAL A 11 -20.04 -2.25 -6.90
CA VAL A 11 -20.26 -2.74 -8.27
C VAL A 11 -18.98 -3.34 -8.87
N HIS A 12 -17.82 -2.87 -8.42
CA HIS A 12 -16.52 -3.21 -9.00
C HIS A 12 -15.63 -4.04 -8.07
N TRP A 13 -15.95 -4.08 -6.77
CA TRP A 13 -15.14 -4.71 -5.74
C TRP A 13 -16.00 -5.60 -4.86
N ASP A 14 -15.45 -6.76 -4.46
CA ASP A 14 -16.07 -7.62 -3.47
C ASP A 14 -16.14 -6.93 -2.10
N ASP A 15 -17.16 -7.27 -1.30
CA ASP A 15 -17.39 -6.70 0.05
C ASP A 15 -16.19 -6.80 1.00
N ALA A 16 -15.29 -7.75 0.78
CA ALA A 16 -14.03 -7.85 1.53
C ALA A 16 -13.19 -6.57 1.45
N TRP A 17 -13.30 -5.81 0.35
CA TRP A 17 -12.58 -4.56 0.12
C TRP A 17 -13.20 -3.36 0.81
N ALA A 18 -14.41 -3.46 1.39
CA ALA A 18 -15.07 -2.34 2.04
C ALA A 18 -14.23 -1.76 3.21
N ASP A 19 -13.47 -2.61 3.90
CA ASP A 19 -12.62 -2.24 5.05
C ASP A 19 -11.14 -2.04 4.68
N TRP A 20 -10.84 -1.72 3.41
CA TRP A 20 -9.46 -1.52 2.95
C TRP A 20 -8.71 -0.44 3.76
N ASP A 21 -9.43 0.58 4.23
CA ASP A 21 -8.92 1.72 4.99
C ASP A 21 -8.95 1.51 6.51
N CYS A 22 -9.18 0.27 6.96
CA CYS A 22 -9.27 -0.06 8.37
C CYS A 22 -8.09 0.50 9.19
N PRO A 23 -8.28 0.80 10.48
CA PRO A 23 -7.24 1.35 11.36
C PRO A 23 -6.20 0.29 11.75
N TRP A 24 -5.46 -0.21 10.77
CA TRP A 24 -4.58 -1.39 10.86
C TRP A 24 -3.61 -1.30 12.02
N ARG A 25 -3.09 -0.09 12.30
CA ARG A 25 -2.10 0.13 13.37
C ARG A 25 -2.72 -0.17 14.73
N LYS A 26 -3.95 0.29 14.99
CA LYS A 26 -4.67 -0.02 16.23
C LYS A 26 -4.94 -1.52 16.30
N ILE A 27 -5.52 -2.09 15.25
CA ILE A 27 -5.92 -3.50 15.20
C ILE A 27 -4.72 -4.42 15.48
N ALA A 28 -3.60 -4.19 14.79
CA ALA A 28 -2.40 -5.02 14.93
C ALA A 28 -1.62 -4.73 16.22
N ARG A 29 -1.39 -3.45 16.56
CA ARG A 29 -0.46 -3.09 17.64
C ARG A 29 -1.11 -3.07 19.02
N ILE A 30 -2.36 -2.65 19.10
CA ILE A 30 -3.10 -2.51 20.36
C ILE A 30 -3.96 -3.75 20.57
N ASP A 31 -4.84 -4.05 19.62
CA ASP A 31 -5.84 -5.12 19.79
C ASP A 31 -5.25 -6.52 19.54
N LYS A 32 -4.01 -6.60 19.03
CA LYS A 32 -3.28 -7.85 18.71
C LYS A 32 -4.05 -8.79 17.77
N LYS A 33 -4.77 -8.22 16.80
CA LYS A 33 -5.55 -8.93 15.78
C LYS A 33 -4.98 -8.70 14.38
N THR A 34 -5.37 -9.54 13.43
CA THR A 34 -5.05 -9.35 12.01
C THR A 34 -5.96 -8.29 11.39
N PRO A 35 -5.41 -7.21 10.81
CA PRO A 35 -6.18 -6.24 10.05
C PRO A 35 -6.80 -6.84 8.79
N PRO A 36 -8.05 -6.50 8.44
CA PRO A 36 -8.68 -6.90 7.17
C PRO A 36 -7.84 -6.57 5.94
N SER A 37 -7.18 -5.40 5.92
CA SER A 37 -6.34 -4.97 4.81
C SER A 37 -5.13 -5.87 4.55
N TRP A 38 -4.67 -6.67 5.51
CA TRP A 38 -3.60 -7.64 5.28
C TRP A 38 -4.08 -8.82 4.44
N LYS A 39 -5.30 -9.29 4.69
CA LYS A 39 -5.90 -10.35 3.88
C LYS A 39 -6.07 -9.91 2.42
N LEU A 40 -6.49 -8.65 2.20
CA LEU A 40 -6.55 -8.08 0.85
C LEU A 40 -5.18 -8.08 0.17
N ALA A 41 -4.12 -7.73 0.90
CA ALA A 41 -2.76 -7.81 0.36
C ALA A 41 -2.36 -9.25 0.02
N ASP A 42 -2.67 -10.22 0.89
CA ASP A 42 -2.40 -11.65 0.65
C ASP A 42 -3.12 -12.16 -0.61
N ASP A 43 -4.38 -11.74 -0.83
CA ASP A 43 -5.17 -12.11 -2.01
C ASP A 43 -4.54 -11.53 -3.30
N ILE A 44 -4.10 -10.27 -3.27
CA ILE A 44 -3.41 -9.61 -4.40
C ILE A 44 -2.08 -10.31 -4.71
N ILE A 45 -1.31 -10.63 -3.66
CA ILE A 45 -0.02 -11.33 -3.80
C ILE A 45 -0.26 -12.72 -4.39
N SER A 46 -1.23 -13.47 -3.86
CA SER A 46 -1.57 -14.82 -4.33
C SER A 46 -2.09 -14.84 -5.77
N ALA A 47 -2.73 -13.75 -6.22
CA ALA A 47 -3.13 -13.55 -7.61
C ALA A 47 -1.96 -13.20 -8.55
N GLY A 48 -0.72 -13.14 -8.05
CA GLY A 48 0.47 -12.83 -8.85
C GLY A 48 0.58 -11.35 -9.27
N LEU A 49 -0.17 -10.46 -8.62
CA LEU A 49 -0.14 -9.03 -8.93
C LEU A 49 1.06 -8.34 -8.25
N ARG A 50 1.74 -7.45 -8.98
CA ARG A 50 2.96 -6.75 -8.53
C ARG A 50 2.73 -5.61 -7.54
N GLY A 51 1.48 -5.16 -7.38
CA GLY A 51 1.20 -3.97 -6.60
C GLY A 51 -0.27 -3.59 -6.54
N LEU A 52 -0.54 -2.56 -5.72
CA LEU A 52 -1.86 -1.99 -5.43
C LEU A 52 -1.76 -0.45 -5.45
N LEU A 53 -2.65 0.18 -6.19
CA LEU A 53 -2.94 1.61 -6.06
C LEU A 53 -4.14 1.79 -5.13
N PHE A 54 -4.06 2.73 -4.18
CA PHE A 54 -5.17 3.02 -3.26
C PHE A 54 -5.19 4.49 -2.82
N PRO A 55 -6.34 5.03 -2.38
CA PRO A 55 -6.45 6.44 -2.03
C PRO A 55 -5.61 6.81 -0.80
N SER A 56 -5.03 8.00 -0.80
CA SER A 56 -4.33 8.50 0.39
C SER A 56 -5.31 8.98 1.45
N LEU A 57 -5.23 8.37 2.63
CA LEU A 57 -5.98 8.80 3.82
C LEU A 57 -5.40 10.07 4.46
N ARG A 58 -4.24 10.55 4.00
CA ARG A 58 -3.53 11.71 4.58
C ARG A 58 -3.51 12.93 3.66
N HIS A 59 -3.64 12.72 2.36
CA HIS A 59 -3.66 13.79 1.36
C HIS A 59 -4.85 13.57 0.42
N ALA A 60 -5.89 14.41 0.54
CA ALA A 60 -7.07 14.30 -0.31
C ALA A 60 -6.69 14.45 -1.79
N GLY A 61 -7.19 13.53 -2.63
CA GLY A 61 -6.82 13.45 -4.05
C GLY A 61 -5.47 12.76 -4.33
N GLY A 62 -4.69 12.44 -3.30
CA GLY A 62 -3.46 11.66 -3.43
C GLY A 62 -3.73 10.17 -3.63
N THR A 63 -2.81 9.50 -4.33
CA THR A 63 -2.80 8.04 -4.49
C THR A 63 -1.52 7.47 -3.90
N ASN A 64 -1.66 6.39 -3.15
CA ASN A 64 -0.54 5.60 -2.65
C ASN A 64 -0.30 4.39 -3.57
N LEU A 65 0.95 3.96 -3.64
CA LEU A 65 1.37 2.75 -4.35
C LEU A 65 1.98 1.77 -3.35
N VAL A 66 1.51 0.52 -3.39
CA VAL A 66 2.18 -0.64 -2.77
C VAL A 66 2.85 -1.44 -3.89
N ILE A 67 4.11 -1.82 -3.68
CA ILE A 67 4.83 -2.76 -4.53
C ILE A 67 5.04 -4.03 -3.72
N PHE A 68 4.77 -5.19 -4.32
CA PHE A 68 4.95 -6.50 -3.69
C PHE A 68 6.21 -7.17 -4.28
N PRO A 69 7.37 -7.12 -3.59
CA PRO A 69 8.63 -7.64 -4.14
C PRO A 69 8.58 -9.13 -4.49
N ALA A 70 7.76 -9.91 -3.77
CA ALA A 70 7.58 -11.33 -4.01
C ALA A 70 7.03 -11.68 -5.41
N ASN A 71 6.37 -10.72 -6.07
CA ASN A 71 5.76 -10.91 -7.39
C ASN A 71 6.50 -10.17 -8.51
N LEU A 72 7.61 -9.51 -8.21
CA LEU A 72 8.46 -8.90 -9.24
C LEU A 72 9.20 -9.99 -10.03
N MET A 73 9.36 -9.77 -11.33
CA MET A 73 10.07 -10.68 -12.24
C MET A 73 11.35 -10.03 -12.76
N ALA A 74 12.17 -10.82 -13.46
CA ALA A 74 13.30 -10.29 -14.20
C ALA A 74 12.83 -9.19 -15.17
N GLY A 75 13.42 -8.01 -15.07
CA GLY A 75 13.05 -6.82 -15.84
C GLY A 75 12.13 -5.83 -15.13
N ASP A 76 11.56 -6.18 -13.98
CA ASP A 76 10.91 -5.21 -13.10
C ASP A 76 11.97 -4.45 -12.28
N GLU A 77 11.93 -3.12 -12.29
CA GLU A 77 12.90 -2.25 -11.62
C GLU A 77 12.19 -1.18 -10.78
N VAL A 78 12.77 -0.85 -9.62
CA VAL A 78 12.27 0.21 -8.73
C VAL A 78 13.47 1.02 -8.27
N ASP A 79 13.59 2.22 -8.82
CA ASP A 79 14.65 3.15 -8.48
C ASP A 79 14.15 4.30 -7.60
N VAL A 80 15.06 4.77 -6.74
CA VAL A 80 14.84 5.99 -5.98
C VAL A 80 15.06 7.19 -6.90
N TYR A 81 13.99 7.93 -7.18
CA TYR A 81 14.07 9.18 -7.93
C TYR A 81 14.25 10.38 -6.97
N ASP A 82 15.49 10.83 -6.80
CA ASP A 82 15.85 11.99 -5.97
C ASP A 82 16.84 12.93 -6.68
N PRO A 83 16.43 13.61 -7.77
CA PRO A 83 17.32 14.43 -8.59
C PRO A 83 17.92 15.62 -7.82
N ASP A 84 17.23 16.09 -6.78
CA ASP A 84 17.64 17.24 -5.98
C ASP A 84 18.37 16.84 -4.68
N ASN A 85 18.64 15.55 -4.49
CA ASN A 85 19.27 14.99 -3.29
C ASN A 85 18.59 15.45 -1.98
N ARG A 86 17.24 15.45 -1.96
CA ARG A 86 16.41 15.91 -0.84
C ARG A 86 16.03 14.78 0.11
N LEU A 87 16.17 13.53 -0.30
CA LEU A 87 15.91 12.42 0.58
C LEU A 87 16.99 12.33 1.68
N PRO A 88 16.59 12.01 2.91
CA PRO A 88 17.52 11.82 4.00
C PRO A 88 18.45 10.64 3.69
N ARG A 89 19.74 10.84 3.86
CA ARG A 89 20.76 9.82 3.55
C ARG A 89 20.75 8.69 4.56
N ASP A 90 20.48 9.05 5.81
CA ASP A 90 20.45 8.13 6.95
C ASP A 90 19.58 8.69 8.08
N GLN A 91 19.52 7.96 9.19
CA GLN A 91 18.73 8.33 10.36
C GLN A 91 19.11 9.68 10.97
N SER A 92 20.34 10.18 10.75
CA SER A 92 20.80 11.48 11.26
C SER A 92 20.29 12.68 10.45
N SER A 93 19.69 12.42 9.29
CA SER A 93 19.17 13.47 8.42
C SER A 93 17.81 14.03 8.88
N TRP A 94 17.19 13.44 9.90
CA TRP A 94 15.93 13.93 10.48
C TRP A 94 16.21 14.80 11.70
N PRO A 95 15.71 16.06 11.77
CA PRO A 95 15.82 16.86 12.98
C PRO A 95 15.02 16.22 14.13
N HIS A 96 15.61 16.24 15.32
CA HIS A 96 14.96 15.80 16.57
C HIS A 96 13.82 16.73 16.98
#